data_AF-A0AAV4EX96-F1
#
_entry.id   AF-A0AAV4EX96-F1
#
_cell.length_a   1.000
_cell.length_b   1.000
_cell.length_c   1.000
_cell.angle_alpha   90.00
_cell.angle_beta   90.00
_cell.angle_gamma   90.00
#
_symmetry.space_group_name_H-M   'P 1'
#
loop_
_entity.id
_entity.type
_entity.pdbx_description
1 polymer ?
#
loop_
_entity_poly.entity_id
_entity_poly.type
_entity_poly.pdbx_seq_one_letter_code
_entity_poly.pdbx_strand_id
1 'polypeptide(L)'
;MVKLHGPKRFSDIVTGDETWLLFFINPPKRLNRMWLDGQVDRPAMSRPGFQSRKRMFTLFFNYRGSLAVDILPQDTTMTATYYVQNVLSQVKSAINEQRSKVSTSKTLFLHDNAGPHKARATTESLRELGIQVLPHPAYSPDLA
;
A
#
# COMPACT_ATOMS: atom_id res chain seq x y z
N MET A 1 -6.44 -9.07 -27.28
CA MET A 1 -6.82 -8.95 -25.85
C MET A 1 -7.13 -10.35 -25.33
N VAL A 2 -6.23 -10.95 -24.54
CA VAL A 2 -6.41 -12.33 -24.04
C VAL A 2 -7.45 -12.30 -22.92
N LYS A 3 -8.63 -12.88 -23.16
CA LYS A 3 -9.61 -13.10 -22.09
C LYS A 3 -9.11 -14.24 -21.21
N LEU A 4 -8.65 -13.91 -20.01
CA LEU A 4 -8.26 -14.89 -18.99
C LEU A 4 -9.53 -15.60 -18.50
N HIS A 5 -9.73 -16.85 -18.93
CA HIS A 5 -10.91 -17.66 -18.60
C HIS A 5 -10.67 -18.44 -17.29
N GLY A 6 -11.63 -18.35 -16.36
CA GLY A 6 -11.62 -19.06 -15.09
C GLY A 6 -12.38 -18.29 -13.98
N PRO A 7 -12.84 -18.98 -12.91
CA PRO A 7 -13.44 -18.33 -11.76
C PRO A 7 -12.44 -17.38 -11.08
N LYS A 8 -12.92 -16.23 -10.59
CA LYS A 8 -12.09 -15.30 -9.81
C LYS A 8 -11.67 -15.98 -8.49
N ARG A 9 -10.38 -16.00 -8.19
CA ARG A 9 -9.84 -16.59 -6.95
C ARG A 9 -9.11 -15.52 -6.13
N PHE A 10 -9.03 -15.72 -4.81
CA PHE A 10 -8.20 -14.88 -3.94
C PHE A 10 -6.72 -14.94 -4.30
N SER A 11 -6.25 -16.07 -4.82
CA SER A 11 -4.88 -16.21 -5.34
C SER A 11 -4.56 -15.29 -6.53
N ASP A 12 -5.58 -14.76 -7.19
CA ASP A 12 -5.39 -13.85 -8.33
C ASP A 12 -5.30 -12.39 -7.90
N ILE A 13 -5.52 -12.09 -6.61
CA ILE A 13 -5.57 -10.74 -6.07
C ILE A 13 -4.16 -10.24 -5.74
N VAL A 14 -3.89 -9.03 -6.22
CA VAL A 14 -2.83 -8.14 -5.77
C VAL A 14 -3.52 -7.03 -4.97
N THR A 15 -3.09 -6.83 -3.72
CA THR A 15 -3.60 -5.77 -2.86
C THR A 15 -2.42 -5.00 -2.25
N GLY A 16 -2.69 -3.80 -1.79
CA GLY A 16 -1.67 -2.92 -1.25
C GLY A 16 -2.24 -1.54 -0.93
N ASP A 17 -1.49 -0.81 -0.12
CA ASP A 17 -1.88 0.53 0.32
C ASP A 17 -0.64 1.38 0.65
N GLU A 18 -0.86 2.69 0.75
CA GLU A 18 0.10 3.66 1.23
C GLU A 18 -0.04 3.93 2.72
N THR A 19 1.07 3.92 3.45
CA THR A 19 1.08 4.22 4.88
C THR A 19 2.20 5.17 5.27
N TRP A 20 1.92 6.06 6.22
CA TRP A 20 2.93 6.94 6.80
C TRP A 20 3.61 6.25 7.99
N LEU A 21 4.90 5.94 7.85
CA LEU A 21 5.72 5.47 8.97
C LEU A 21 6.47 6.64 9.61
N LEU A 22 6.32 6.76 10.92
CA LEU A 22 7.01 7.75 11.74
C LEU A 22 8.43 7.27 12.06
N PHE A 23 9.42 8.17 12.00
CA PHE A 23 10.80 7.83 12.40
C PHE A 23 10.91 7.54 13.90
N PHE A 24 10.18 8.32 14.69
CA PHE A 24 10.19 8.20 16.14
C PHE A 24 8.77 7.83 16.59
N ILE A 25 8.63 6.57 16.99
CA ILE A 25 7.41 6.08 17.63
C ILE A 25 7.64 6.05 19.14
N ASN A 26 6.72 6.64 19.88
CA ASN A 26 6.72 6.45 21.32
C ASN A 26 6.19 5.06 21.64
N PRO A 27 6.69 4.41 22.70
CA PRO A 27 6.18 3.12 23.10
C PRO A 27 4.67 3.20 23.33
N PRO A 28 3.92 2.13 23.03
CA PRO A 28 2.51 2.03 23.37
C PRO A 28 2.25 2.46 24.81
N LYS A 29 1.12 3.14 25.07
CA LYS A 29 0.75 3.61 26.42
C LYS A 29 0.89 2.52 27.50
N ARG A 30 0.64 1.27 27.13
CA ARG A 30 0.77 0.08 27.99
C ARG A 30 2.20 -0.14 28.48
N LEU A 31 3.20 0.06 27.62
CA LEU A 31 4.62 -0.11 27.97
C LEU A 31 5.17 1.09 28.74
N ASN A 32 4.53 2.25 28.62
CA ASN A 32 4.87 3.46 29.39
C ASN A 32 4.07 3.58 30.70
N ARG A 33 3.44 2.50 31.17
CA ARG A 33 2.80 2.50 32.49
C ARG A 33 3.86 2.34 33.56
N MET A 34 3.82 3.22 34.54
CA MET A 34 4.68 3.19 35.70
C MET A 34 3.84 3.45 36.94
N TRP A 35 4.21 2.79 38.04
CA TRP A 35 3.69 3.11 39.35
C TRP A 35 4.46 4.31 39.88
N LEU A 36 3.74 5.32 40.36
CA LEU A 36 4.31 6.54 40.93
C LEU A 36 3.83 6.66 42.37
N ASP A 37 4.70 7.18 43.23
CA ASP A 37 4.29 7.61 44.56
C ASP A 37 3.45 8.90 44.45
N GLY A 38 2.52 9.11 45.38
CA GLY A 38 1.49 10.16 45.31
C GLY A 38 2.04 11.59 45.35
N GLN A 39 3.32 11.76 45.71
CA GLN A 39 4.01 13.05 45.77
C GLN A 39 4.92 13.32 44.56
N VAL A 40 5.03 12.37 43.61
CA VAL A 40 5.94 12.49 42.45
C VAL A 40 5.16 12.91 41.21
N ASP A 41 5.64 13.96 40.55
CA ASP A 41 5.07 14.42 39.29
C ASP A 41 5.16 13.35 38.19
N ARG A 42 4.11 13.27 37.39
CA ARG A 42 4.06 12.34 36.26
C ARG A 42 5.10 12.72 35.21
N PRO A 43 5.96 11.78 34.77
CA PRO A 43 6.91 12.06 33.70
C PRO A 43 6.19 12.49 32.41
N ALA A 44 6.68 13.57 31.83
CA ALA A 44 6.19 14.07 30.55
C ALA A 44 6.61 13.11 29.44
N MET A 45 5.66 12.74 28.59
CA MET A 45 5.94 12.03 27.35
C MET A 45 5.70 12.97 26.18
N SER A 46 6.69 13.09 25.30
CA SER A 46 6.45 13.65 23.98
C SER A 46 5.36 12.82 23.29
N ARG A 47 4.59 13.43 22.40
CA ARG A 47 3.68 12.71 21.51
C ARG A 47 4.06 13.08 20.09
N PRO A 48 4.12 12.11 19.15
CA PRO A 48 4.31 12.46 17.76
C PRO A 48 3.16 13.38 17.34
N GLY A 49 3.49 14.51 16.76
CA GLY A 49 2.54 15.50 16.28
C GLY A 49 2.46 15.50 14.76
N PHE A 50 1.66 16.41 14.21
CA PHE A 50 1.54 16.58 12.76
C PHE A 50 2.89 16.83 12.06
N GLN A 51 3.80 17.54 12.74
CA GLN A 51 5.15 17.89 12.26
C GLN A 51 6.20 16.79 12.51
N SER A 52 5.80 15.63 13.04
CA SER A 52 6.73 14.54 13.26
C SER A 52 7.27 14.01 11.94
N ARG A 53 8.59 13.78 11.89
CA ARG A 53 9.26 13.22 10.72
C ARG A 53 8.65 11.87 10.38
N LYS A 54 8.16 11.74 9.15
CA LYS A 54 7.52 10.54 8.60
C LYS A 54 7.91 10.33 7.14
N ARG A 55 7.84 9.08 6.68
CA ARG A 55 7.94 8.71 5.26
C ARG A 55 6.68 7.98 4.84
N MET A 56 6.20 8.24 3.64
CA MET A 56 5.14 7.44 3.04
C MET A 56 5.80 6.21 2.41
N PHE A 57 5.31 5.04 2.82
CA PHE A 57 5.65 3.75 2.25
C PHE A 57 4.48 3.27 1.41
N THR A 58 4.77 2.62 0.30
CA THR A 58 3.78 1.93 -0.53
C THR A 58 4.17 0.47 -0.60
N LEU A 59 3.24 -0.43 -0.27
CA LEU A 59 3.47 -1.87 -0.31
C LEU A 59 2.34 -2.54 -1.09
N PHE A 60 2.69 -3.25 -2.16
CA PHE A 60 1.79 -4.16 -2.86
C PHE A 60 2.29 -5.59 -2.74
N PHE A 61 1.37 -6.53 -2.53
CA PHE A 61 1.67 -7.94 -2.38
C PHE A 61 0.53 -8.82 -2.90
N ASN A 62 0.82 -10.11 -3.03
CA ASN A 62 -0.17 -11.15 -3.28
C ASN A 62 0.13 -12.37 -2.40
N TYR A 63 -0.57 -13.47 -2.61
CA TYR A 63 -0.36 -14.71 -1.85
C TYR A 63 1.05 -15.31 -1.95
N ARG A 64 1.86 -14.88 -2.94
CA ARG A 64 3.25 -15.34 -3.11
C ARG A 64 4.27 -14.43 -2.42
N GLY A 65 3.89 -13.21 -2.05
CA GLY A 65 4.76 -12.25 -1.39
C GLY A 65 4.65 -10.83 -1.94
N SER A 66 5.62 -9.99 -1.59
CA SER A 66 5.70 -8.59 -2.00
C SER A 66 5.99 -8.43 -3.49
N LEU A 67 5.29 -7.50 -4.13
CA LEU A 67 5.42 -7.14 -5.55
C LEU A 67 6.05 -5.76 -5.75
N ALA A 68 5.73 -4.81 -4.87
CA ALA A 68 6.34 -3.48 -4.88
C ALA A 68 6.53 -3.01 -3.45
N VAL A 69 7.70 -2.43 -3.18
CA VAL A 69 8.02 -1.73 -1.93
C VAL A 69 8.64 -0.41 -2.34
N ASP A 70 7.92 0.68 -2.12
CA ASP A 70 8.39 2.02 -2.45
C ASP A 70 8.40 2.90 -1.20
N ILE A 71 9.36 3.83 -1.16
CA ILE A 71 9.42 4.86 -0.13
C ILE A 71 9.42 6.21 -0.84
N LEU A 72 8.28 6.89 -0.82
CA LEU A 72 8.06 8.17 -1.50
C LEU A 72 9.08 9.22 -1.01
N PRO A 73 9.95 9.78 -1.87
CA PRO A 73 11.00 10.71 -1.51
C PRO A 73 10.54 11.85 -0.60
N GLN A 74 11.45 12.35 0.23
CA GLN A 74 11.13 13.44 1.13
C GLN A 74 10.67 14.67 0.33
N ASP A 75 9.68 15.38 0.87
CA ASP A 75 9.15 16.62 0.28
C ASP A 75 8.55 16.44 -1.12
N THR A 76 8.12 15.21 -1.43
CA THR A 76 7.36 14.89 -2.65
C THR A 76 5.96 14.38 -2.32
N THR A 77 5.07 14.47 -3.31
CA THR A 77 3.68 14.05 -3.21
C THR A 77 3.45 12.81 -4.06
N MET A 78 2.65 11.86 -3.57
CA MET A 78 2.18 10.74 -4.36
C MET A 78 1.24 11.24 -5.46
N THR A 79 1.79 11.47 -6.65
CA THR A 79 1.03 11.82 -7.86
C THR A 79 0.73 10.57 -8.67
N ALA A 80 -0.24 10.67 -9.59
CA ALA A 80 -0.53 9.58 -10.52
C ALA A 80 0.70 9.18 -11.37
N THR A 81 1.51 10.16 -11.78
CA THR A 81 2.73 9.90 -12.55
C THR A 81 3.76 9.15 -11.72
N TYR A 82 3.99 9.57 -10.48
CA TYR A 82 4.89 8.88 -9.57
C TYR A 82 4.41 7.45 -9.30
N TYR A 83 3.12 7.27 -9.01
CA TYR A 83 2.50 5.97 -8.75
C TYR A 83 2.69 5.01 -9.93
N VAL A 84 2.41 5.45 -11.16
CA VAL A 84 2.60 4.63 -12.36
C VAL A 84 4.07 4.27 -12.58
N GLN A 85 4.97 5.26 -12.48
CA GLN A 85 6.39 5.10 -12.83
C GLN A 85 7.19 4.30 -11.81
N ASN A 86 6.89 4.46 -10.52
CA ASN A 86 7.69 3.89 -9.44
C ASN A 86 7.01 2.68 -8.78
N VAL A 87 5.67 2.69 -8.65
CA VAL A 87 4.95 1.61 -7.94
C VAL A 87 4.40 0.58 -8.92
N LEU A 88 3.57 0.98 -9.89
CA LEU A 88 2.95 0.03 -10.83
C LEU A 88 3.97 -0.64 -11.76
N SER A 89 5.08 0.03 -12.08
CA SER A 89 6.17 -0.55 -12.85
C SER A 89 6.83 -1.74 -12.14
N GLN A 90 7.02 -1.65 -10.82
CA GLN A 90 7.52 -2.75 -9.98
C GLN A 90 6.51 -3.90 -9.95
N VAL A 91 5.23 -3.59 -9.70
CA VAL A 91 4.16 -4.59 -9.71
C VAL A 91 4.11 -5.34 -11.04
N LYS A 92 4.20 -4.62 -12.17
CA LYS A 92 4.27 -5.20 -13.51
C LYS A 92 5.43 -6.18 -13.64
N SER A 93 6.63 -5.75 -13.26
CA SER A 93 7.84 -6.56 -13.35
C SER A 93 7.70 -7.86 -12.55
N ALA A 94 7.26 -7.73 -11.29
CA ALA A 94 7.08 -8.86 -10.39
C ALA A 94 5.98 -9.83 -10.87
N ILE A 95 4.86 -9.32 -11.38
CA ILE A 95 3.80 -10.16 -11.97
C ILE A 95 4.33 -10.93 -13.18
N ASN A 96 5.08 -10.27 -14.06
CA ASN A 96 5.63 -10.92 -15.25
C ASN A 96 6.63 -12.04 -14.87
N GLU A 97 7.46 -11.81 -13.84
CA GLU A 97 8.38 -12.82 -13.32
C GLU A 97 7.65 -13.99 -12.65
N GLN A 98 6.53 -13.72 -11.97
CA GLN A 98 5.70 -14.75 -11.36
C GLN A 98 4.89 -15.55 -12.40
N ARG A 99 4.50 -14.92 -13.51
CA ARG A 99 3.76 -15.53 -14.63
C ARG A 99 4.66 -16.37 -15.54
N SER A 100 5.92 -16.00 -15.76
CA SER A 100 6.84 -16.86 -16.53
C SER A 100 7.02 -18.25 -15.88
N LYS A 101 6.80 -18.34 -14.57
CA LYS A 101 6.89 -19.57 -13.77
C LYS A 101 5.58 -20.38 -13.72
N VAL A 102 4.41 -19.79 -14.07
CA VAL A 102 3.08 -20.43 -13.94
C VAL A 102 2.13 -19.94 -15.05
N SER A 103 1.43 -20.87 -15.71
CA SER A 103 0.47 -20.55 -16.78
C SER A 103 -0.50 -19.43 -16.42
N THR A 104 -0.57 -18.45 -17.34
CA THR A 104 -1.58 -17.41 -17.62
C THR A 104 -2.75 -17.28 -16.62
N SER A 105 -2.46 -16.95 -15.35
CA SER A 105 -3.53 -16.61 -14.40
C SER A 105 -3.96 -15.16 -14.55
N LYS A 106 -5.23 -14.95 -14.27
CA LYS A 106 -5.85 -13.63 -14.13
C LYS A 106 -5.15 -12.83 -13.03
N THR A 107 -5.02 -11.52 -13.23
CA THR A 107 -4.61 -10.61 -12.15
C THR A 107 -5.77 -9.67 -11.85
N LEU A 108 -6.21 -9.74 -10.60
CA LEU A 108 -7.16 -8.84 -9.99
C LEU A 108 -6.38 -7.86 -9.11
N PHE A 109 -6.66 -6.57 -9.22
CA PHE A 109 -5.93 -5.54 -8.49
C PHE A 109 -6.89 -4.80 -7.57
N LEU A 110 -6.56 -4.75 -6.30
CA LEU A 110 -7.32 -4.09 -5.25
C LEU A 110 -6.47 -2.94 -4.70
N HIS A 111 -7.03 -1.75 -4.76
CA HIS A 111 -6.49 -0.54 -4.16
C HIS A 111 -7.66 0.40 -3.85
N ASP A 112 -7.42 1.39 -2.99
CA ASP A 112 -8.43 2.33 -2.58
C ASP A 112 -8.82 3.32 -3.70
N ASN A 113 -9.73 4.23 -3.37
CA ASN A 113 -10.24 5.24 -4.28
C ASN A 113 -9.45 6.57 -4.18
N ALA A 114 -8.15 6.56 -3.90
CA ALA A 114 -7.34 7.78 -3.89
C ALA A 114 -7.30 8.48 -5.26
N GLY A 115 -7.00 9.79 -5.25
CA GLY A 115 -6.89 10.60 -6.48
C GLY A 115 -5.90 10.02 -7.51
N PRO A 116 -4.65 9.70 -7.11
CA PRO A 116 -3.67 9.05 -8.00
C PRO A 116 -4.15 7.72 -8.59
N HIS A 117 -4.94 6.95 -7.84
CA HIS A 117 -5.42 5.63 -8.24
C HIS A 117 -6.48 5.70 -9.35
N LYS A 118 -7.33 6.73 -9.31
CA LYS A 118 -8.40 6.95 -10.30
C LYS A 118 -7.96 7.81 -11.49
N ALA A 119 -6.74 8.33 -11.48
CA ALA A 119 -6.25 9.19 -12.56
C ALA A 119 -6.18 8.44 -13.90
N ARG A 120 -6.32 9.19 -15.00
CA ARG A 120 -6.30 8.61 -16.36
C ARG A 120 -5.01 7.84 -16.62
N ALA A 121 -3.86 8.39 -16.28
CA ALA A 121 -2.57 7.73 -16.44
C ALA A 121 -2.51 6.35 -15.75
N THR A 122 -3.07 6.26 -14.54
CA THR A 122 -3.11 5.01 -13.76
C THR A 122 -4.05 3.99 -14.38
N THR A 123 -5.27 4.41 -14.73
CA THR A 123 -6.27 3.52 -15.34
C THR A 123 -5.86 3.03 -16.73
N GLU A 124 -5.20 3.86 -17.54
CA GLU A 124 -4.61 3.49 -18.82
C GLU A 124 -3.49 2.47 -18.63
N SER A 125 -2.56 2.73 -17.70
CA SER A 125 -1.48 1.80 -17.39
C SER A 125 -2.01 0.42 -16.94
N LEU A 126 -2.96 0.37 -16.02
CA LEU A 126 -3.58 -0.89 -15.57
C LEU A 126 -4.27 -1.64 -16.71
N ARG A 127 -4.91 -0.92 -17.65
CA ARG A 127 -5.54 -1.50 -18.84
C ARG A 127 -4.51 -2.10 -19.80
N GLU A 128 -3.40 -1.41 -20.06
CA GLU A 128 -2.31 -1.91 -20.91
C GLU A 128 -1.68 -3.18 -20.34
N LEU A 129 -1.66 -3.31 -19.02
CA LEU A 129 -1.18 -4.51 -18.32
C LEU A 129 -2.17 -5.68 -18.35
N GLY A 130 -3.39 -5.47 -18.84
CA GLY A 130 -4.46 -6.45 -18.78
C GLY A 130 -4.88 -6.80 -17.35
N ILE A 131 -4.65 -5.88 -16.41
CA ILE A 131 -5.00 -6.04 -15.01
C ILE A 131 -6.46 -5.61 -14.81
N GLN A 132 -7.26 -6.46 -14.17
CA GLN A 132 -8.63 -6.10 -13.82
C GLN A 132 -8.66 -5.48 -12.42
N VAL A 133 -9.03 -4.19 -12.33
CA VAL A 133 -9.26 -3.52 -11.05
C VAL A 133 -10.55 -4.03 -10.42
N LEU A 134 -10.50 -4.38 -9.13
CA LEU A 134 -11.66 -4.74 -8.34
C LEU A 134 -12.35 -3.47 -7.80
N PRO A 135 -13.70 -3.44 -7.74
CA PRO A 135 -14.39 -2.34 -7.10
C PRO A 135 -14.07 -2.33 -5.60
N HIS A 136 -13.65 -1.19 -5.07
CA HIS A 136 -13.46 -0.98 -3.64
C HIS A 136 -14.43 0.10 -3.16
N PRO A 137 -15.25 -0.17 -2.12
CA PRO A 137 -16.16 0.83 -1.56
C PRO A 137 -15.40 1.98 -0.88
N ALA A 138 -16.03 3.16 -0.78
CA ALA A 138 -15.44 4.29 -0.09
C ALA A 138 -15.37 4.03 1.43
N TYR A 139 -14.31 4.51 2.08
CA TYR A 139 -14.11 4.43 3.54
C TYR A 139 -14.17 2.99 4.10
N SER A 140 -13.64 2.01 3.36
CA SER A 140 -13.69 0.59 3.76
C SER A 140 -12.31 -0.03 3.93
N PRO A 141 -11.47 0.50 4.84
CA PRO A 141 -10.13 -0.05 5.09
C PRO A 141 -10.16 -1.49 5.63
N ASP A 142 -11.29 -1.95 6.16
CA ASP A 142 -11.55 -3.32 6.60
C ASP A 142 -11.77 -4.32 5.45
N LEU A 143 -11.93 -3.83 4.21
CA LEU A 143 -12.20 -4.63 3.01
C LEU A 143 -11.01 -4.68 2.04
N ALA A 144 -9.80 -4.35 2.51
CA ALA A 144 -8.55 -4.36 1.75
C ALA A 144 -7.80 -5.70 1.81
#